data_AF-X1FAY3-F1
#
_entry.id   AF-X1FAY3-F1
#
_cell.length_a   1.000
_cell.length_b   1.000
_cell.length_c   1.000
_cell.angle_alpha   90.00
_cell.angle_beta   90.00
_cell.angle_gamma   90.00
#
_symmetry.space_group_name_H-M   'P 1'
#
loop_
_entity.id
_entity.type
_entity.pdbx_description
1 polymer ?
#
loop_
_entity_poly.entity_id
_entity_poly.type
_entity_poly.pdbx_seq_one_letter_code
_entity_poly.pdbx_strand_id
1 'polypeptide(L)'
;MIIKNFKLFEGQHCETTAAGNLLSNLGINLSEPMFFGLGEGLNFIIWNMKTMDFPFIGGRIKTDLLTQNITRHLNLKLNVWETSSPKKAWKNVKEKIDSGIPVGIKLDCYHLDYFTKKFHFAGHYVVMYGYDENSAYLTDTIQQGGLVKTSLKNFELARNEKG
;
A
#
# COMPACT_ATOMS: atom_id res chain seq x y z
N MET A 1 -16.09 -9.57 7.42
CA MET A 1 -15.05 -9.70 8.44
C MET A 1 -14.27 -8.39 8.55
N ILE A 2 -14.12 -7.83 9.75
CA ILE A 2 -13.29 -6.65 10.01
C ILE A 2 -12.39 -6.98 11.21
N ILE A 3 -11.09 -6.70 11.10
CA ILE A 3 -10.14 -6.91 12.19
C ILE A 3 -10.52 -6.01 13.37
N LYS A 4 -10.73 -6.62 14.54
CA LYS A 4 -11.05 -5.89 15.78
C LYS A 4 -9.81 -5.16 16.30
N ASN A 5 -10.02 -3.98 16.89
CA ASN A 5 -8.96 -3.15 17.48
C ASN A 5 -7.83 -2.78 16.50
N PHE A 6 -8.16 -2.67 15.21
CA PHE A 6 -7.22 -2.20 14.20
C PHE A 6 -6.70 -0.80 14.57
N LYS A 7 -5.38 -0.62 14.62
CA LYS A 7 -4.74 0.66 14.93
C LYS A 7 -4.45 1.41 13.64
N LEU A 8 -5.15 2.53 13.44
CA LEU A 8 -4.92 3.41 12.31
C LEU A 8 -3.62 4.21 12.50
N PHE A 9 -2.79 4.21 11.47
CA PHE A 9 -1.68 5.14 11.32
C PHE A 9 -2.02 6.14 10.22
N GLU A 10 -1.93 7.42 10.54
CA GLU A 10 -2.25 8.51 9.63
C GLU A 10 -0.95 9.07 9.02
N GLY A 11 -0.85 9.03 7.68
CA GLY A 11 0.33 9.50 6.95
C GLY A 11 -0.02 10.15 5.62
N GLN A 12 0.98 10.75 4.99
CA GLN A 12 0.83 11.50 3.74
C GLN A 12 1.33 10.74 2.52
N HIS A 13 2.33 9.88 2.68
CA HIS A 13 2.91 9.10 1.59
C HIS A 13 2.43 7.65 1.66
N CYS A 14 1.93 7.12 0.54
CA CYS A 14 1.20 5.85 0.52
C CYS A 14 2.02 4.67 1.05
N GLU A 15 3.28 4.51 0.63
CA GLU A 15 4.11 3.39 1.08
C GLU A 15 4.45 3.46 2.58
N THR A 16 4.78 4.66 3.09
CA THR A 16 5.05 4.87 4.53
C THR A 16 3.80 4.75 5.37
N THR A 17 2.65 5.19 4.84
CA THR A 17 1.34 5.04 5.49
C THR A 17 0.95 3.58 5.58
N ALA A 18 1.15 2.80 4.51
CA ALA A 18 0.88 1.37 4.52
C ALA A 18 1.81 0.63 5.50
N ALA A 19 3.12 0.90 5.45
CA ALA A 19 4.07 0.34 6.41
C ALA A 19 3.71 0.71 7.87
N GLY A 20 3.36 1.97 8.12
CA GLY A 20 2.95 2.45 9.44
C GLY A 20 1.69 1.77 9.97
N ASN A 21 0.69 1.55 9.12
CA ASN A 21 -0.52 0.80 9.50
C ASN A 21 -0.20 -0.66 9.84
N LEU A 22 0.62 -1.33 9.04
CA LEU A 22 1.03 -2.71 9.34
C LEU A 22 1.82 -2.81 10.65
N LEU A 23 2.80 -1.93 10.86
CA LEU A 23 3.68 -1.95 12.03
C LEU A 23 2.95 -1.53 13.31
N SER A 24 2.04 -0.55 13.24
CA SER A 24 1.21 -0.16 14.39
C SER A 24 0.36 -1.33 14.89
N ASN A 25 -0.16 -2.17 13.99
CA ASN A 25 -0.89 -3.39 14.33
C ASN A 25 0.00 -4.52 14.86
N LEU A 26 1.33 -4.41 14.73
CA LEU A 26 2.33 -5.24 15.42
C LEU A 26 2.80 -4.63 16.75
N GLY A 27 2.25 -3.47 17.15
CA GLY A 27 2.65 -2.75 18.36
C GLY A 27 3.88 -1.87 18.21
N ILE A 28 4.40 -1.69 16.99
CA ILE A 28 5.53 -0.82 16.68
C ILE A 28 5.01 0.55 16.27
N ASN A 29 5.11 1.52 17.16
CA ASN A 29 4.61 2.88 16.93
C ASN A 29 5.78 3.83 16.64
N LEU A 30 5.94 4.21 15.37
CA LEU A 30 6.93 5.19 14.90
C LEU A 30 6.23 6.30 14.13
N SER A 31 6.85 7.47 14.02
CA SER A 31 6.31 8.57 13.21
C SER A 31 6.62 8.37 11.71
N GLU A 32 5.88 9.04 10.83
CA GLU A 32 6.14 8.97 9.38
C GLU A 32 7.58 9.38 8.99
N PRO A 33 8.18 10.44 9.58
CA PRO A 33 9.59 10.77 9.36
C PRO A 33 10.55 9.66 9.77
N MET A 34 10.25 8.90 10.84
CA MET A 34 11.07 7.76 11.25
C MET A 34 10.98 6.61 10.25
N PHE A 35 9.78 6.30 9.73
CA PHE A 35 9.65 5.33 8.64
C PHE A 35 10.41 5.76 7.40
N PHE A 36 10.36 7.05 7.06
CA PHE A 36 11.11 7.60 5.93
C PHE A 36 12.63 7.50 6.13
N GLY A 37 13.13 7.80 7.34
CA GLY A 37 14.54 7.64 7.69
C GLY A 37 15.00 6.18 7.67
N LEU A 38 14.27 5.29 8.36
CA LEU A 38 14.54 3.85 8.37
C LEU A 38 14.41 3.21 6.99
N GLY A 39 13.58 3.76 6.12
CA GLY A 39 13.41 3.31 4.75
C GLY A 39 14.54 3.76 3.80
N GLU A 40 15.50 4.56 4.28
CA GLU A 40 16.49 5.23 3.43
C GLU A 40 15.80 6.03 2.31
N GLY A 41 14.72 6.74 2.67
CA GLY A 41 13.74 7.23 1.72
C GLY A 41 14.21 8.38 0.82
N LEU A 42 15.27 9.09 1.19
CA LEU A 42 15.84 10.18 0.38
C LEU A 42 16.69 9.64 -0.76
N ASN A 43 16.41 10.09 -1.98
CA ASN A 43 17.23 9.82 -3.15
C ASN A 43 17.13 11.00 -4.12
N PHE A 44 17.96 11.01 -5.16
CA PHE A 44 17.82 11.95 -6.26
C PHE A 44 18.13 11.26 -7.58
N ILE A 45 17.18 11.30 -8.51
CA ILE A 45 17.31 10.75 -9.85
C ILE A 45 16.74 11.73 -10.86
N ILE A 46 17.49 11.93 -11.95
CA ILE A 46 16.97 12.50 -13.20
C ILE A 46 17.03 11.37 -14.22
N TRP A 47 15.87 10.98 -14.73
CA TRP A 47 15.76 9.95 -15.75
C TRP A 47 15.17 10.54 -17.03
N ASN A 48 15.94 10.50 -18.11
CA ASN A 48 15.57 11.07 -19.39
C ASN A 48 15.76 10.01 -20.50
N MET A 49 14.66 9.59 -21.12
CA MET A 49 14.67 8.65 -22.25
C MET A 49 14.07 9.30 -23.49
N LYS A 50 14.52 8.84 -24.67
CA LYS A 50 14.01 9.34 -25.97
C LYS A 50 12.50 9.19 -26.15
N THR A 51 11.88 8.26 -25.43
CA THR A 51 10.44 7.96 -25.47
C THR A 51 9.62 8.76 -24.46
N MET A 52 10.25 9.62 -23.65
CA MET A 52 9.58 10.43 -22.64
C MET A 52 9.42 11.86 -23.13
N ASP A 53 8.23 12.43 -22.99
CA ASP A 53 7.97 13.84 -23.35
C ASP A 53 8.75 14.81 -22.45
N PHE A 54 9.01 14.41 -21.19
CA PHE A 54 9.75 15.19 -20.20
C PHE A 54 10.60 14.26 -19.31
N PRO A 55 11.75 14.73 -18.80
CA PRO A 55 12.55 13.94 -17.86
C PRO A 55 11.79 13.72 -16.55
N PHE A 56 11.86 12.50 -16.02
CA PHE A 56 11.38 12.19 -14.68
C PHE A 56 12.39 12.67 -13.65
N ILE A 57 11.93 13.42 -12.66
CA ILE A 57 12.72 13.83 -11.49
C ILE A 57 12.15 13.12 -10.27
N GLY A 58 12.94 12.21 -9.71
CA GLY A 58 12.59 11.46 -8.50
C GLY A 58 13.40 11.96 -7.31
N GLY A 59 12.72 12.21 -6.20
CA GLY A 59 13.34 12.61 -4.92
C GLY A 59 13.37 11.50 -3.86
N ARG A 60 13.06 10.26 -4.25
CA ARG A 60 12.87 9.15 -3.32
C ARG A 60 13.49 7.85 -3.81
N ILE A 61 13.78 6.98 -2.85
CA ILE A 61 14.19 5.61 -3.13
C ILE A 61 13.16 4.90 -4.03
N LYS A 62 13.62 3.88 -4.77
CA LYS A 62 12.75 3.05 -5.59
C LYS A 62 11.61 2.47 -4.75
N THR A 63 10.43 2.40 -5.33
CA THR A 63 9.25 1.72 -4.76
C THR A 63 9.60 0.30 -4.30
N ASP A 64 8.90 -0.17 -3.27
CA ASP A 64 9.12 -1.45 -2.58
C ASP A 64 10.43 -1.51 -1.75
N LEU A 65 11.50 -0.79 -2.13
CA LEU A 65 12.75 -0.78 -1.36
C LEU A 65 12.61 -0.05 -0.03
N LEU A 66 11.75 0.97 0.06
CA LEU A 66 11.50 1.68 1.32
C LEU A 66 10.96 0.71 2.37
N THR A 67 9.93 -0.06 2.03
CA THR A 67 9.36 -1.07 2.94
C THR A 67 10.37 -2.17 3.29
N GLN A 68 11.15 -2.63 2.30
CA GLN A 68 12.22 -3.62 2.53
C GLN A 68 13.27 -3.09 3.52
N ASN A 69 13.73 -1.86 3.35
CA ASN A 69 14.69 -1.21 4.24
C ASN A 69 14.14 -1.03 5.66
N ILE A 70 12.89 -0.59 5.81
CA ILE A 70 12.23 -0.51 7.12
C ILE A 70 12.27 -1.88 7.81
N THR A 71 11.83 -2.93 7.12
CA THR A 71 11.78 -4.28 7.73
C THR A 71 13.18 -4.82 8.05
N ARG A 72 14.17 -4.58 7.18
CA ARG A 72 15.57 -4.94 7.43
C ARG A 72 16.13 -4.25 8.67
N HIS A 73 15.95 -2.93 8.80
CA HIS A 73 16.46 -2.17 9.95
C HIS A 73 15.74 -2.48 11.26
N LEU A 74 14.48 -2.89 11.21
CA LEU A 74 13.72 -3.34 12.37
C LEU A 74 13.87 -4.84 12.66
N ASN A 75 14.70 -5.56 11.90
CA ASN A 75 14.88 -7.01 11.98
C ASN A 75 13.56 -7.80 11.89
N LEU A 76 12.68 -7.37 10.99
CA LEU A 76 11.39 -7.99 10.71
C LEU A 76 11.43 -8.81 9.43
N LYS A 77 10.61 -9.88 9.38
CA LYS A 77 10.43 -10.69 8.17
C LYS A 77 9.34 -10.09 7.29
N LEU A 78 9.71 -9.60 6.11
CA LEU A 78 8.76 -9.23 5.06
C LEU A 78 8.39 -10.46 4.23
N ASN A 79 7.10 -10.77 4.14
CA ASN A 79 6.59 -11.79 3.23
C ASN A 79 5.82 -11.10 2.10
N VAL A 80 6.24 -11.34 0.86
CA VAL A 80 5.61 -10.78 -0.35
C VAL A 80 5.07 -11.92 -1.19
N TRP A 81 3.83 -11.80 -1.65
CA TRP A 81 3.21 -12.73 -2.57
C TRP A 81 2.74 -12.00 -3.82
N GLU A 82 3.16 -12.52 -4.96
CA GLU A 82 2.76 -12.03 -6.27
C GLU A 82 2.05 -13.14 -7.06
N THR A 83 0.98 -12.78 -7.77
CA THR A 83 0.21 -13.71 -8.59
C THR A 83 -0.57 -12.93 -9.63
N SER A 84 -0.66 -13.47 -10.84
CA SER A 84 -1.50 -12.95 -11.92
C SER A 84 -2.95 -13.46 -11.87
N SER A 85 -3.26 -14.43 -10.99
CA SER A 85 -4.62 -14.93 -10.81
C SER A 85 -5.39 -14.09 -9.78
N PRO A 86 -6.48 -13.40 -10.19
CA PRO A 86 -7.30 -12.62 -9.26
C PRO A 86 -7.90 -13.47 -8.14
N LYS A 87 -8.39 -14.66 -8.48
CA LYS A 87 -8.93 -15.64 -7.52
C LYS A 87 -7.89 -16.04 -6.46
N LYS A 88 -6.63 -16.27 -6.86
CA LYS A 88 -5.54 -16.60 -5.93
C LYS A 88 -5.16 -15.39 -5.07
N ALA A 89 -5.10 -14.19 -5.67
CA ALA A 89 -4.82 -12.96 -4.94
C ALA A 89 -5.86 -12.71 -3.85
N TRP A 90 -7.14 -12.82 -4.18
CA TRP A 90 -8.24 -12.68 -3.23
C TRP A 90 -8.15 -13.71 -2.10
N LYS A 91 -7.92 -14.98 -2.44
CA LYS A 91 -7.76 -16.05 -1.44
C LYS A 91 -6.64 -15.73 -0.44
N ASN A 92 -5.47 -15.32 -0.93
CA ASN A 92 -4.32 -14.98 -0.09
C ASN A 92 -4.63 -13.86 0.91
N VAL A 93 -5.32 -12.81 0.45
CA VAL A 93 -5.68 -11.68 1.31
C VAL A 93 -6.75 -12.10 2.31
N LYS A 94 -7.83 -12.74 1.83
CA LYS A 94 -8.95 -13.19 2.65
C LYS A 94 -8.51 -14.08 3.81
N GLU A 95 -7.65 -15.06 3.57
CA GLU A 95 -7.16 -15.98 4.62
C GLU A 95 -6.39 -15.24 5.74
N LYS A 96 -5.64 -14.18 5.39
CA LYS A 96 -4.93 -13.36 6.38
C LYS A 96 -5.87 -12.47 7.19
N ILE A 97 -6.83 -11.82 6.51
CA ILE A 97 -7.84 -11.01 7.19
C ILE A 97 -8.70 -11.86 8.12
N ASP A 98 -9.11 -13.06 7.68
CA ASP A 98 -9.85 -14.02 8.51
C ASP A 98 -9.05 -14.47 9.74
N SER A 99 -7.72 -14.47 9.64
CA SER A 99 -6.79 -14.75 10.75
C SER A 99 -6.45 -13.52 11.61
N GLY A 100 -7.10 -12.38 11.38
CA GLY A 100 -6.87 -11.15 12.14
C GLY A 100 -5.61 -10.37 11.74
N ILE A 101 -5.00 -10.68 10.58
CA ILE A 101 -3.74 -10.07 10.13
C ILE A 101 -4.04 -9.09 8.98
N PRO A 102 -3.78 -7.77 9.14
CA PRO A 102 -3.94 -6.82 8.05
C PRO A 102 -2.91 -7.04 6.95
N VAL A 103 -3.26 -6.70 5.71
CA VAL A 103 -2.44 -7.00 4.53
C VAL A 103 -2.13 -5.74 3.74
N GLY A 104 -0.85 -5.45 3.52
CA GLY A 104 -0.39 -4.40 2.61
C GLY A 104 -0.59 -4.82 1.15
N ILE A 105 -1.09 -3.92 0.33
CA ILE A 105 -1.49 -4.20 -1.05
C ILE A 105 -0.97 -3.09 -1.96
N LYS A 106 -0.25 -3.49 -3.00
CA LYS A 106 0.15 -2.64 -4.12
C LYS A 106 -0.90 -2.76 -5.23
N LEU A 107 -1.39 -1.63 -5.74
CA LEU A 107 -2.49 -1.57 -6.72
C LEU A 107 -2.47 -0.28 -7.55
N ASP A 108 -3.32 -0.20 -8.58
CA ASP A 108 -3.59 1.03 -9.35
C ASP A 108 -4.71 1.86 -8.71
N CYS A 109 -4.40 3.11 -8.35
CA CYS A 109 -5.36 4.03 -7.76
C CYS A 109 -6.51 4.45 -8.69
N TYR A 110 -6.37 4.28 -10.00
CA TYR A 110 -7.41 4.59 -10.98
C TYR A 110 -8.73 3.88 -10.66
N HIS A 111 -8.67 2.60 -10.29
CA HIS A 111 -9.88 1.79 -10.09
C HIS A 111 -10.55 2.04 -8.72
N LEU A 112 -9.85 2.63 -7.75
CA LEU A 112 -10.37 2.82 -6.39
C LEU A 112 -11.55 3.80 -6.33
N ASP A 113 -12.69 3.38 -5.78
CA ASP A 113 -13.95 4.16 -5.79
C ASP A 113 -13.84 5.54 -5.13
N TYR A 114 -13.02 5.66 -4.09
CA TYR A 114 -12.84 6.89 -3.32
C TYR A 114 -11.83 7.86 -3.95
N PHE A 115 -11.04 7.43 -4.94
CA PHE A 115 -10.09 8.29 -5.64
C PHE A 115 -10.85 9.22 -6.60
N THR A 116 -10.90 10.51 -6.27
CA THR A 116 -11.64 11.51 -7.06
C THR A 116 -10.90 11.91 -8.34
N LYS A 117 -9.57 11.98 -8.30
CA LYS A 117 -8.74 12.26 -9.48
C LYS A 117 -8.23 10.96 -10.09
N LYS A 118 -8.80 10.58 -11.22
CA LYS A 118 -8.50 9.33 -11.92
C LYS A 118 -7.28 9.48 -12.82
N PHE A 119 -6.23 8.73 -12.52
CA PHE A 119 -5.06 8.53 -13.37
C PHE A 119 -4.49 7.14 -13.08
N HIS A 120 -3.91 6.51 -14.10
CA HIS A 120 -3.29 5.20 -13.95
C HIS A 120 -1.95 5.33 -13.22
N PHE A 121 -1.85 4.66 -12.08
CA PHE A 121 -0.64 4.55 -11.29
C PHE A 121 -0.66 3.27 -10.47
N ALA A 122 -0.22 2.17 -11.10
CA ALA A 122 -0.04 0.84 -10.50
C ALA A 122 1.18 0.74 -9.55
N GLY A 123 1.37 1.78 -8.74
CA GLY A 123 2.41 1.90 -7.73
C GLY A 123 1.88 2.46 -6.40
N HIS A 124 0.55 2.43 -6.20
CA HIS A 124 -0.08 2.92 -4.98
C HIS A 124 -0.18 1.82 -3.92
N TYR A 125 -0.09 2.21 -2.65
CA TYR A 125 -0.07 1.28 -1.52
C TYR A 125 -1.20 1.59 -0.54
N VAL A 126 -1.91 0.53 -0.14
CA VAL A 126 -2.97 0.57 0.88
C VAL A 126 -2.81 -0.61 1.83
N VAL A 127 -3.51 -0.59 2.96
CA VAL A 127 -3.64 -1.76 3.84
C VAL A 127 -5.09 -2.18 3.91
N MET A 128 -5.38 -3.45 3.64
CA MET A 128 -6.70 -4.01 3.88
C MET A 128 -6.78 -4.52 5.31
N TYR A 129 -7.87 -4.15 5.99
CA TYR A 129 -8.15 -4.58 7.36
C TYR A 129 -9.52 -5.27 7.50
N GLY A 130 -10.28 -5.36 6.41
CA GLY A 130 -11.58 -6.01 6.40
C GLY A 130 -12.18 -6.14 5.02
N TYR A 131 -13.25 -6.93 4.94
CA TYR A 131 -14.14 -7.03 3.78
C TYR A 131 -15.55 -7.44 4.22
N ASP A 132 -16.52 -7.17 3.37
CA ASP A 132 -17.85 -7.81 3.41
C ASP A 132 -18.16 -8.43 2.05
N GLU A 133 -19.42 -8.77 1.79
CA GLU A 133 -19.86 -9.39 0.53
C GLU A 133 -19.62 -8.49 -0.69
N ASN A 134 -19.56 -7.17 -0.49
CA ASN A 134 -19.56 -6.17 -1.56
C ASN A 134 -18.30 -5.30 -1.57
N SER A 135 -17.65 -5.09 -0.42
CA SER A 135 -16.60 -4.07 -0.25
C SER A 135 -15.34 -4.61 0.41
N ALA A 136 -14.20 -4.08 -0.01
CA ALA A 136 -12.94 -4.13 0.73
C ALA A 136 -12.80 -2.87 1.60
N TYR A 137 -12.43 -3.05 2.86
CA TYR A 137 -12.13 -1.98 3.82
C TYR A 137 -10.63 -1.77 3.88
N LEU A 138 -10.20 -0.56 3.56
CA LEU A 138 -8.80 -0.20 3.33
C LEU A 138 -8.40 0.99 4.20
N THR A 139 -7.09 1.10 4.45
CA THR A 139 -6.46 2.34 4.89
C THR A 139 -5.66 2.95 3.76
N ASP A 140 -5.77 4.25 3.59
CA ASP A 140 -4.99 5.06 2.66
C ASP A 140 -4.43 6.29 3.41
N THR A 141 -3.71 7.13 2.70
CA THR A 141 -3.23 8.44 3.14
C THR A 141 -4.37 9.32 3.67
N ILE A 142 -4.04 10.27 4.55
CA ILE A 142 -4.99 11.23 5.12
C ILE A 142 -5.73 12.00 4.01
N GLN A 143 -5.00 12.38 2.95
CA GLN A 143 -5.57 13.09 1.80
C GLN A 143 -6.72 12.31 1.12
N GLN A 144 -6.66 10.98 1.13
CA GLN A 144 -7.69 10.12 0.55
C GLN A 144 -8.78 9.72 1.56
N GLY A 145 -8.66 10.14 2.82
CA GLY A 145 -9.67 9.93 3.88
C GLY A 145 -9.25 9.01 5.02
N GLY A 146 -8.04 8.44 5.00
CA GLY A 146 -7.56 7.54 6.05
C GLY A 146 -8.25 6.18 6.00
N LEU A 147 -9.45 6.06 6.58
CA LEU A 147 -10.28 4.84 6.48
C LEU A 147 -11.24 4.94 5.32
N VAL A 148 -11.08 4.06 4.33
CA VAL A 148 -11.81 4.11 3.07
C VAL A 148 -12.33 2.73 2.69
N LYS A 149 -13.23 2.67 1.72
CA LYS A 149 -13.73 1.42 1.16
C LYS A 149 -13.91 1.52 -0.34
N THR A 150 -13.75 0.39 -1.02
CA THR A 150 -14.03 0.25 -2.45
C THR A 150 -14.72 -1.08 -2.69
N SER A 151 -15.51 -1.19 -3.75
CA SER A 151 -16.18 -2.43 -4.14
C SER A 151 -15.14 -3.53 -4.42
N LEU A 152 -15.48 -4.79 -4.13
CA LEU A 152 -14.60 -5.93 -4.40
C LEU A 152 -14.25 -6.05 -5.89
N LYS A 153 -15.19 -5.69 -6.77
CA LYS A 153 -14.96 -5.64 -8.23
C LYS A 153 -13.83 -4.66 -8.58
N ASN A 154 -13.90 -3.44 -8.06
CA ASN A 154 -12.90 -2.42 -8.37
C ASN A 154 -11.57 -2.67 -7.65
N PHE A 155 -11.62 -3.26 -6.45
CA PHE A 155 -10.43 -3.76 -5.78
C PHE A 155 -9.69 -4.83 -6.63
N GLU A 156 -10.43 -5.77 -7.22
CA GLU A 156 -9.86 -6.79 -8.10
C GLU A 156 -9.20 -6.17 -9.34
N LEU A 157 -9.89 -5.22 -10.00
CA LEU A 157 -9.34 -4.48 -11.14
C LEU A 157 -8.08 -3.71 -10.75
N ALA A 158 -8.12 -2.96 -9.65
CA ALA A 158 -6.99 -2.19 -9.11
C ALA A 158 -5.76 -3.07 -8.89
N ARG A 159 -5.95 -4.27 -8.33
CA ARG A 159 -4.86 -5.19 -7.99
C ARG A 159 -4.29 -5.95 -9.19
N ASN A 160 -5.09 -6.11 -10.25
CA ASN A 160 -4.73 -6.86 -11.46
C ASN A 160 -4.14 -5.99 -12.57
N GLU A 161 -4.15 -4.67 -12.41
CA GLU A 161 -3.55 -3.74 -13.36
C GLU A 161 -2.03 -3.96 -13.46
N LYS A 162 -1.47 -3.79 -14.67
CA LYS A 162 -0.04 -3.96 -14.92
C LYS A 162 0.65 -2.59 -14.88
N GLY A 163 1.76 -2.50 -14.15
CA GLY A 163 2.66 -1.34 -14.12
C GLY A 163 4.06 -1.69 -13.68
#